data_AF-A0A659UHI3-F1
#
_entry.id   AF-A0A659UHI3-F1
#
_cell.length_a   1.000
_cell.length_b   1.000
_cell.length_c   1.000
_cell.angle_alpha   90.00
_cell.angle_beta   90.00
_cell.angle_gamma   90.00
#
_symmetry.space_group_name_H-M   'P 1'
#
loop_
_entity.id
_entity.type
_entity.pdbx_description
1 polymer ?
#
loop_
_entity_poly.entity_id
_entity_poly.type
_entity_poly.pdbx_seq_one_letter_code
_entity_poly.pdbx_strand_id
1 'polypeptide(L)'
;MRAWRDALAVPFGYRHPDHDAYVFHITFAYQIQRLADDRAAAWQALFDESLALFGREAPVIEIKPPAFCAFRDMKHFEELLVLG
;
A
#
# COMPACT_ATOMS: atom_id res chain seq x y z
N MET A 1 -5.74 -12.62 -1.97
CA MET A 1 -6.16 -11.20 -1.84
C MET A 1 -7.36 -10.80 -2.70
N ARG A 2 -7.47 -11.21 -3.97
CA ARG A 2 -8.64 -10.88 -4.82
C ARG A 2 -9.99 -11.29 -4.19
N ALA A 3 -10.10 -12.55 -3.74
CA ALA A 3 -11.32 -13.05 -3.10
C ALA A 3 -11.77 -12.20 -1.89
N TRP A 4 -10.82 -11.75 -1.06
CA TRP A 4 -11.09 -10.82 0.04
C TRP A 4 -11.66 -9.49 -0.45
N ARG A 5 -11.05 -8.88 -1.47
CA ARG A 5 -11.53 -7.62 -2.06
C ARG A 5 -12.93 -7.79 -2.67
N ASP A 6 -13.16 -8.89 -3.38
CA ASP A 6 -14.47 -9.20 -3.97
C ASP A 6 -15.55 -9.39 -2.91
N ALA A 7 -15.22 -10.10 -1.82
CA ALA A 7 -16.13 -10.31 -0.70
C ALA A 7 -16.44 -9.01 0.04
N LEU A 8 -15.44 -8.15 0.27
CA LEU A 8 -15.62 -6.86 0.94
C LEU A 8 -16.39 -5.84 0.09
N ALA A 9 -16.27 -5.89 -1.25
CA ALA A 9 -17.03 -4.99 -2.13
C ALA A 9 -18.56 -5.14 -1.98
N VAL A 10 -19.04 -6.31 -1.54
CA VAL A 10 -20.48 -6.56 -1.34
C VAL A 10 -21.04 -5.75 -0.16
N PRO A 11 -20.57 -5.88 1.09
CA PRO A 11 -21.06 -5.08 2.21
C PRO A 11 -20.70 -3.59 2.11
N PHE A 12 -19.58 -3.22 1.46
CA PHE A 12 -19.28 -1.80 1.21
C PHE A 12 -20.16 -1.18 0.13
N GLY A 13 -20.77 -1.99 -0.75
CA GLY A 13 -21.76 -1.54 -1.72
C GLY A 13 -21.19 -0.79 -2.94
N TYR A 14 -19.88 -0.83 -3.15
CA TYR A 14 -19.24 -0.19 -4.32
C TYR A 14 -17.98 -0.94 -4.77
N ARG A 15 -17.55 -0.65 -6.01
CA ARG A 15 -16.27 -1.06 -6.60
C ARG A 15 -15.62 0.14 -7.28
N HIS A 16 -14.33 0.36 -7.03
CA HIS A 16 -13.57 1.38 -7.74
C HIS A 16 -13.26 0.91 -9.18
N PRO A 17 -13.09 1.80 -10.19
CA PRO A 17 -12.83 1.38 -11.58
C PRO A 17 -11.61 0.48 -11.77
N ASP A 18 -10.61 0.57 -10.89
CA ASP A 18 -9.41 -0.26 -10.90
C ASP A 18 -9.52 -1.50 -10.00
N HIS A 19 -10.71 -1.86 -9.51
CA HIS A 19 -10.91 -2.93 -8.54
C HIS A 19 -10.20 -4.24 -8.95
N ASP A 20 -10.29 -4.57 -10.24
CA ASP A 20 -9.70 -5.76 -10.83
C ASP A 20 -8.21 -5.61 -11.18
N ALA A 21 -7.68 -4.40 -11.21
CA ALA A 21 -6.29 -4.10 -11.57
C ALA A 21 -5.49 -3.47 -10.42
N TYR A 22 -6.01 -3.54 -9.18
CA TYR A 22 -5.42 -2.83 -8.04
C TYR A 22 -4.01 -3.30 -7.72
N VAL A 23 -3.11 -2.33 -7.57
CA VAL A 23 -1.70 -2.54 -7.20
C VAL A 23 -1.55 -2.37 -5.69
N PHE A 24 -1.24 -3.46 -4.99
CA PHE A 24 -0.94 -3.43 -3.56
C PHE A 24 0.36 -2.68 -3.29
N HIS A 25 0.35 -1.82 -2.27
CA HIS A 25 1.49 -1.01 -1.88
C HIS A 25 1.43 -0.66 -0.39
N ILE A 26 2.58 -0.28 0.18
CA ILE A 26 2.70 0.36 1.48
C ILE A 26 3.13 1.80 1.22
N THR A 27 2.34 2.78 1.67
CA THR A 27 2.66 4.19 1.50
C THR A 27 3.70 4.62 2.52
N PHE A 28 4.91 4.95 2.06
CA PHE A 28 5.97 5.53 2.92
C PHE A 28 5.84 7.05 3.05
N ALA A 29 5.51 7.72 1.95
CA ALA A 29 5.39 9.17 1.90
C ALA A 29 4.43 9.62 0.78
N TYR A 30 3.90 10.82 0.92
CA TYR A 30 3.14 11.50 -0.14
C TYR A 30 4.03 12.53 -0.81
N GLN A 31 4.08 12.49 -2.13
CA GLN A 31 4.83 13.45 -2.92
C GLN A 31 4.07 14.78 -2.98
N ILE A 32 4.54 15.80 -2.27
CA ILE A 32 3.93 17.14 -2.26
C ILE A 32 4.34 17.95 -3.50
N GLN A 33 5.53 17.70 -4.05
CA GLN A 33 6.07 18.41 -5.20
C GLN A 33 6.73 17.44 -6.18
N ARG A 34 6.71 17.79 -7.48
CA ARG A 34 7.37 17.01 -8.52
C ARG A 34 8.87 16.90 -8.22
N LEU A 35 9.43 15.69 -8.38
CA LEU A 35 10.88 15.49 -8.31
C LEU A 35 11.54 16.20 -9.49
N ALA A 36 12.69 16.84 -9.25
CA ALA A 36 13.41 17.52 -10.31
C ALA A 36 13.89 16.50 -11.36
N ASP A 37 13.65 16.79 -12.64
CA ASP A 37 13.89 15.85 -13.74
C ASP A 37 15.39 15.51 -13.87
N ASP A 38 16.28 16.45 -13.56
CA ASP A 38 17.74 16.27 -13.53
C ASP A 38 18.21 15.31 -12.42
N ARG A 39 17.34 15.01 -11.44
CA ARG A 39 17.59 14.06 -10.36
C ARG A 39 16.97 12.69 -10.61
N ALA A 40 16.23 12.49 -11.71
CA ALA A 40 15.48 11.25 -11.95
C ALA A 40 16.38 9.99 -11.90
N ALA A 41 17.57 10.04 -12.51
CA ALA A 41 18.51 8.92 -12.50
C ALA A 41 19.02 8.59 -11.09
N ALA A 42 19.26 9.60 -10.26
CA ALA A 42 19.71 9.40 -8.88
C ALA A 42 18.60 8.79 -8.01
N TRP A 43 17.35 9.20 -8.21
CA TRP A 43 16.19 8.59 -7.54
C TRP A 43 15.98 7.14 -7.96
N GLN A 44 16.11 6.83 -9.26
CA GLN A 44 16.02 5.45 -9.74
C GLN A 44 17.07 4.55 -9.09
N ALA A 45 18.33 4.99 -9.05
CA ALA A 45 19.40 4.21 -8.42
C ALA A 45 19.12 3.94 -6.93
N LEU A 46 18.63 4.94 -6.19
CA LEU A 46 18.24 4.78 -4.79
C LEU A 46 17.08 3.79 -4.60
N PHE A 47 16.05 3.86 -5.46
CA PHE A 47 14.91 2.95 -5.39
C PHE A 47 15.30 1.51 -5.76
N ASP A 48 16.18 1.32 -6.74
CA ASP A 48 16.69 0.00 -7.13
C ASP A 48 17.49 -0.63 -5.98
N GLU A 49 18.36 0.15 -5.31
CA GLU A 49 19.12 -0.31 -4.15
C GLU A 49 18.19 -0.65 -2.97
N SER A 50 17.21 0.21 -2.68
CA SER A 50 16.24 -0.01 -1.61
C SER A 50 15.40 -1.27 -1.86
N LEU A 51 14.96 -1.47 -3.11
CA LEU A 51 14.20 -2.66 -3.49
C LEU A 51 15.05 -3.93 -3.37
N ALA A 52 16.32 -3.87 -3.79
CA ALA A 52 17.25 -4.98 -3.63
C ALA A 52 17.50 -5.30 -2.15
N LEU A 53 17.55 -4.30 -1.27
CA LEU A 53 17.62 -4.50 0.17
C LEU A 53 16.38 -5.21 0.71
N PHE A 54 15.18 -4.74 0.38
CA PHE A 54 13.93 -5.39 0.80
C PHE A 54 13.85 -6.83 0.29
N GLY A 55 14.25 -7.09 -0.96
CA GLY A 55 14.27 -8.43 -1.52
C GLY A 55 15.18 -9.42 -0.78
N ARG A 56 16.24 -8.92 -0.12
CA ARG A 56 17.15 -9.75 0.70
C ARG A 56 16.67 -9.89 2.14
N GLU A 57 16.31 -8.79 2.78
CA GLU A 57 16.05 -8.73 4.22
C GLU A 57 14.61 -9.08 4.59
N ALA A 58 13.65 -8.83 3.69
CA ALA A 58 12.23 -9.07 3.90
C ALA A 58 11.57 -9.62 2.63
N PRO A 59 11.98 -10.81 2.15
CA PRO A 59 11.43 -11.41 0.92
C PRO A 59 9.92 -11.67 1.00
N VAL A 60 9.39 -11.78 2.22
CA VAL A 60 7.96 -11.75 2.52
C VAL A 60 7.73 -10.69 3.58
N ILE A 61 6.79 -9.77 3.33
CA ILE A 61 6.40 -8.76 4.30
C ILE A 61 5.33 -9.34 5.22
N GLU A 62 5.70 -9.66 6.45
CA GLU A 62 4.75 -10.07 7.48
C GLU A 62 3.89 -8.88 7.90
N ILE A 63 2.58 -9.06 7.85
CA ILE A 63 1.59 -8.06 8.27
C ILE A 63 0.54 -8.71 9.16
N LYS A 64 -0.09 -7.89 10.01
CA LYS A 64 -1.24 -8.30 10.80
C LYS A 64 -2.41 -8.77 9.91
N PRO A 65 -3.37 -9.55 10.44
CA PRO A 65 -4.61 -9.84 9.74
C PRO A 65 -5.32 -8.56 9.27
N PRO A 66 -6.07 -8.59 8.15
CA PRO A 66 -6.81 -7.44 7.68
C PRO A 66 -7.77 -6.91 8.75
N ALA A 67 -7.87 -5.59 8.90
CA ALA A 67 -8.80 -4.96 9.83
C ALA A 67 -9.60 -3.85 9.14
N PHE A 68 -10.86 -3.70 9.53
CA PHE A 68 -11.64 -2.51 9.26
C PHE A 68 -11.23 -1.44 10.28
N CYS A 69 -10.70 -0.33 9.79
CA CYS A 69 -10.14 0.74 10.63
C CYS A 69 -10.83 2.07 10.38
N ALA A 70 -10.88 2.90 11.42
CA ALA A 70 -11.16 4.34 11.29
C ALA A 70 -9.87 5.14 11.43
N PHE A 71 -9.77 6.25 10.72
CA PHE A 71 -8.61 7.14 10.82
C PHE A 71 -9.06 8.60 10.65
N ARG A 72 -8.44 9.50 11.41
CA ARG A 72 -8.66 10.96 11.28
C ARG A 72 -7.69 11.57 10.27
N ASP A 73 -6.48 11.04 10.24
CA ASP A 73 -5.36 11.48 9.41
C ASP A 73 -4.46 10.28 9.11
N MET A 74 -3.43 10.46 8.30
CA MET A 74 -2.56 9.36 7.83
C MET A 74 -1.57 8.84 8.91
N LYS A 75 -1.64 9.33 10.16
CA LYS A 75 -0.66 8.99 11.20
C LYS A 75 -1.05 7.76 12.02
N HIS A 76 -2.34 7.44 12.09
CA HIS A 76 -2.84 6.31 12.88
C HIS A 76 -4.13 5.72 12.29
N PHE A 77 -4.21 4.40 12.27
CA PHE A 77 -5.37 3.63 11.82
C PHE A 77 -5.88 2.81 13.02
N GLU A 78 -7.00 3.23 13.60
CA GLU A 78 -7.63 2.57 14.75
C GLU A 78 -8.40 1.33 14.28
N GLU A 79 -8.00 0.16 14.74
CA GLU A 79 -8.65 -1.12 14.42
C GLU A 79 -10.02 -1.20 15.09
N LEU A 80 -11.10 -1.28 14.31
CA LEU A 80 -12.48 -1.42 14.81
C LEU A 80 -12.96 -2.88 14.76
N LEU A 81 -12.50 -3.63 13.75
CA LEU A 81 -12.83 -5.03 13.56
C LEU A 81 -11.69 -5.74 12.83
N VAL A 82 -11.11 -6.76 13.46
CA VAL A 82 -10.14 -7.66 12.80
C VAL A 82 -10.91 -8.73 12.02
N LEU A 83 -10.51 -8.96 10.77
CA LEU A 83 -11.13 -9.91 9.86
C LEU A 83 -10.27 -11.18 9.82
N GLY A 84 -10.83 -12.30 10.29
CA GLY A 84 -10.20 -13.63 10.34
C GLY A 84 -11.09 -14.69 9.73
#